data_AF-A0AA87J3K4-F1
#
_entry.id   AF-A0AA87J3K4-F1
#
_cell.length_a   1.000
_cell.length_b   1.000
_cell.length_c   1.000
_cell.angle_alpha   90.00
_cell.angle_beta   90.00
_cell.angle_gamma   90.00
#
_symmetry.space_group_name_H-M   'P 1'
#
loop_
_entity.id
_entity.type
_entity.pdbx_description
1 polymer ?
#
loop_
_entity_poly.entity_id
_entity_poly.type
_entity_poly.pdbx_seq_one_letter_code
_entity_poly.pdbx_strand_id
1 'polypeptide(L)'
;MRPLIKGEARAWLSPFEKSVEAVLALRGKPTVILASGDPFFYGVGATLSRHIPVSEMTVIPAASSFSLAASRLGWPLQDVTILSLHGRPLDLIRPHLHTGRKILALTSDGQGPADLAYLLQQNGFGQSKLTVLEALGGPSERVSTQKAADFALSDINDLNVCGIDVVTSEGARILPLVAGLDDHLFEHDGQITKREIRAMTLSALAPRRGELLWDIGAGSGSIAIEWMLADPSMRAIAIETSSDRAARVRHNAASFGVPGLSVVEEQAPHALAGLPTPDAIFIGGGGSDAGVMEAAIGGLRKGGRLVANAVTTEMEAILLAEHARRGGSLIRIDIARAAPIGKMTGWRPAMPVTQWSWVKE
;
A
#
# COMPACT_ATOMS: atom_id res chain seq x y z
N MET A 1 30.90 23.03 30.51
CA MET A 1 29.99 23.89 29.71
C MET A 1 28.74 24.17 30.53
N ARG A 2 28.24 25.41 30.60
CA ARG A 2 26.91 25.65 31.18
C ARG A 2 25.86 25.02 30.25
N PRO A 3 24.81 24.35 30.75
CA PRO A 3 23.76 23.82 29.88
C PRO A 3 23.12 24.97 29.11
N LEU A 4 23.13 24.86 27.77
CA LEU A 4 22.59 25.87 26.85
C LEU A 4 21.05 25.93 26.91
N ILE A 5 20.41 24.80 27.24
CA ILE A 5 18.96 24.70 27.43
C ILE A 5 18.65 24.87 28.91
N LYS A 6 17.80 25.85 29.23
CA LYS A 6 17.29 26.10 30.58
C LYS A 6 15.77 26.01 30.55
N GLY A 7 15.18 25.33 31.53
CA GLY A 7 13.73 25.18 31.62
C GLY A 7 13.33 23.87 32.30
N GLU A 8 12.03 23.65 32.39
CA GLU A 8 11.44 22.40 32.86
C GLU A 8 11.43 21.39 31.71
N ALA A 9 12.17 20.28 31.85
CA ALA A 9 12.15 19.21 30.87
C ALA A 9 10.89 18.36 31.05
N ARG A 10 10.18 18.12 29.95
CA ARG A 10 8.97 17.27 29.92
C ARG A 10 9.15 16.17 28.89
N ALA A 11 8.87 14.93 29.29
CA ALA A 11 8.90 13.79 28.39
C ALA A 11 7.66 13.77 27.48
N TRP A 12 7.79 13.13 26.32
CA TRP A 12 6.64 12.80 25.48
C TRP A 12 5.70 11.85 26.25
N LEU A 13 4.40 12.14 26.20
CA LEU A 13 3.34 11.37 26.83
C LEU A 13 2.84 10.25 25.90
N SER A 14 2.33 9.18 26.51
CA SER A 14 1.61 8.10 25.84
C SER A 14 0.14 8.07 26.30
N PRO A 15 -0.85 7.99 25.38
CA PRO A 15 -0.71 8.03 23.92
C PRO A 15 -0.27 9.42 23.43
N PHE A 16 0.29 9.47 22.21
CA PHE A 16 1.01 10.65 21.72
C PHE A 16 0.13 11.90 21.57
N GLU A 17 -1.18 11.73 21.37
CA GLU A 17 -2.16 12.82 21.30
C GLU A 17 -2.12 13.72 22.54
N LYS A 18 -1.90 13.14 23.73
CA LYS A 18 -1.74 13.89 24.98
C LYS A 18 -0.53 14.82 24.93
N SER A 19 0.51 14.45 24.19
CA SER A 19 1.67 15.30 23.97
C SER A 19 1.32 16.53 23.13
N VAL A 20 0.49 16.35 22.10
CA VAL A 20 0.03 17.47 21.26
C VAL A 20 -0.77 18.45 22.11
N GLU A 21 -1.71 17.96 22.92
CA GLU A 21 -2.50 18.78 23.85
C GLU A 21 -1.62 19.53 24.84
N ALA A 22 -0.63 18.85 25.44
CA ALA A 22 0.30 19.46 26.38
C ALA A 22 1.14 20.58 25.73
N VAL A 23 1.55 20.42 24.46
CA VAL A 23 2.25 21.45 23.70
C VAL A 23 1.33 22.63 23.39
N LEU A 24 0.08 22.37 22.97
CA LEU A 24 -0.91 23.43 22.70
C LEU A 24 -1.22 24.26 23.96
N ALA A 25 -1.26 23.63 25.13
CA ALA A 25 -1.47 24.30 26.41
C ALA A 25 -0.32 25.25 26.82
N LEU A 26 0.83 25.18 26.15
CA LEU A 26 1.97 26.07 26.35
C LEU A 26 2.01 27.26 25.37
N ARG A 27 1.00 27.42 24.51
CA ARG A 27 0.92 28.55 23.57
C ARG A 27 1.09 29.90 24.30
N GLY A 28 1.90 30.78 23.72
CA GLY A 28 2.27 32.07 24.31
C GLY A 28 3.42 32.01 25.33
N LYS A 29 3.96 30.82 25.65
CA LYS A 29 5.15 30.65 26.50
C LYS A 29 6.35 30.22 25.64
N PRO A 30 7.58 30.67 25.96
CA PRO A 30 8.79 30.17 25.32
C PRO A 30 8.90 28.66 25.48
N THR A 31 8.75 27.92 24.38
CA THR A 31 8.69 26.45 24.37
C THR A 31 9.62 25.92 23.29
N VAL A 32 10.50 24.98 23.64
CA VAL A 32 11.38 24.29 22.70
C VAL A 32 10.93 22.84 22.61
N ILE A 33 10.70 22.38 21.38
CA ILE A 33 10.37 20.98 21.11
C ILE A 33 11.63 20.27 20.63
N LEU A 34 12.02 19.23 21.34
CA LEU A 34 13.15 18.38 20.94
C LEU A 34 12.61 17.17 20.16
N ALA A 35 13.10 17.02 18.94
CA ALA A 35 12.83 15.90 18.05
C ALA A 35 14.14 15.19 17.70
N SER A 36 14.09 13.88 17.48
CA SER A 36 15.21 13.15 16.89
C SER A 36 15.29 13.41 15.39
N GLY A 37 16.46 13.82 14.91
CA GLY A 37 16.71 14.05 13.48
C GLY A 37 15.94 15.24 12.90
N ASP A 38 15.41 15.07 11.69
CA ASP A 38 14.63 16.09 10.99
C ASP A 38 13.16 16.06 11.46
N PRO A 39 12.61 17.15 12.04
CA PRO A 39 11.23 17.18 12.52
C PRO A 39 10.17 16.88 11.46
N PHE A 40 10.44 17.09 10.17
CA PHE A 40 9.49 16.86 9.08
C PHE A 40 9.74 15.58 8.29
N PHE A 41 10.81 14.83 8.58
CA PHE A 41 11.06 13.56 7.92
C PHE A 41 10.65 12.37 8.81
N TYR A 42 9.36 12.04 8.79
CA TYR A 42 8.71 11.10 9.73
C TYR A 42 8.80 11.52 11.21
N GLY A 43 9.17 12.77 11.48
CA GLY A 43 9.27 13.32 12.83
C GLY A 43 7.98 13.97 13.34
N VAL A 44 8.04 14.40 14.61
CA VAL A 44 6.93 15.06 15.33
C VAL A 44 6.47 16.38 14.71
N GLY A 45 7.34 17.07 13.96
CA GLY A 45 7.00 18.33 13.29
C GLY A 45 5.84 18.17 12.31
N ALA A 46 5.77 17.05 11.58
CA ALA A 46 4.65 16.74 10.71
C ALA A 46 3.33 16.60 11.49
N THR A 47 3.34 15.96 12.67
CA THR A 47 2.17 15.83 13.54
C THR A 47 1.73 17.16 14.13
N LEU A 48 2.68 17.97 14.61
CA LEU A 48 2.39 19.27 15.20
C LEU A 48 1.87 20.27 14.17
N SER A 49 2.38 20.24 12.93
CA SER A 49 1.96 21.15 11.85
C SER A 49 0.47 21.04 11.47
N ARG A 50 -0.20 19.93 11.84
CA ARG A 50 -1.65 19.76 11.68
C ARG A 50 -2.48 20.59 12.67
N HIS A 51 -1.87 21.02 13.77
CA HIS A 51 -2.52 21.70 14.90
C HIS A 51 -1.95 23.09 15.18
N ILE A 52 -0.70 23.34 14.76
CA ILE A 52 0.02 24.58 14.97
C ILE A 52 0.37 25.17 13.60
N PRO A 53 -0.05 26.40 13.28
CA PRO A 53 0.27 27.01 12.00
C PRO A 53 1.77 27.28 11.90
N VAL A 54 2.32 27.20 10.69
CA VAL A 54 3.75 27.41 10.44
C VAL A 54 4.24 28.78 10.93
N SER A 55 3.37 29.79 10.96
CA SER A 55 3.69 31.14 11.50
C SER A 55 3.98 31.15 13.01
N GLU A 56 3.57 30.12 13.75
CA GLU A 56 3.86 29.94 15.18
C GLU A 56 5.07 29.00 15.41
N MET A 57 5.70 28.50 14.34
CA MET A 57 6.78 27.51 14.41
C MET A 57 8.08 28.09 13.87
N THR A 58 9.17 27.92 14.61
CA THR A 58 10.54 28.03 14.06
C THR A 58 11.16 26.64 14.10
N VAL A 59 11.43 26.09 12.92
CA VAL A 59 11.88 24.69 12.78
C VAL A 59 13.34 24.71 12.37
N ILE A 60 14.17 24.06 13.17
CA ILE A 60 15.61 23.90 12.91
C ILE A 60 15.82 22.43 12.52
N PRO A 61 16.03 22.11 11.22
CA PRO A 61 16.27 20.74 10.80
C PRO A 61 17.67 20.28 11.24
N ALA A 62 17.79 18.98 11.49
CA ALA A 62 19.07 18.30 11.65
C ALA A 62 19.17 17.19 10.58
N ALA A 63 20.36 16.63 10.38
CA ALA A 63 20.53 15.49 9.49
C ALA A 63 19.59 14.34 9.92
N SER A 64 18.72 13.91 9.00
CA SER A 64 17.81 12.78 9.26
C SER A 64 18.58 11.47 9.38
N SER A 65 17.97 10.45 10.00
CA SER A 65 18.53 9.10 10.05
C SER A 65 18.83 8.54 8.65
N PHE A 66 18.00 8.87 7.65
CA PHE A 66 18.25 8.53 6.25
C PHE A 66 19.48 9.24 5.66
N SER A 67 19.67 10.53 5.96
CA SER A 67 20.84 11.29 5.50
C SER A 67 22.13 10.74 6.12
N LEU A 68 22.09 10.44 7.41
CA LEU A 68 23.19 9.81 8.12
C LEU A 68 23.48 8.42 7.55
N ALA A 69 22.45 7.58 7.34
CA ALA A 69 22.62 6.24 6.80
C ALA A 69 23.21 6.27 5.38
N ALA A 70 22.66 7.11 4.50
CA ALA A 70 23.18 7.34 3.16
C ALA A 70 24.67 7.73 3.16
N SER A 71 25.08 8.61 4.10
CA SER A 71 26.49 9.01 4.22
C SER A 71 27.42 7.87 4.63
N ARG A 72 26.95 6.91 5.46
CA ARG A 72 27.73 5.74 5.88
C ARG A 72 27.83 4.68 4.79
N LEU A 73 26.78 4.54 3.99
CA LEU A 73 26.70 3.55 2.94
C LEU A 73 27.25 4.06 1.60
N GLY A 74 27.46 5.37 1.46
CA GLY A 74 27.81 6.00 0.19
C GLY A 74 26.68 5.95 -0.83
N TRP A 75 25.42 6.00 -0.38
CA TRP A 75 24.25 5.86 -1.24
C TRP A 75 23.65 7.24 -1.58
N PRO A 76 23.47 7.59 -2.86
CA PRO A 76 22.79 8.82 -3.25
C PRO A 76 21.29 8.73 -2.91
N LEU A 77 20.79 9.62 -2.04
CA LEU A 77 19.40 9.58 -1.55
C LEU A 77 18.36 9.64 -2.67
N GLN A 78 18.63 10.34 -3.77
CA GLN A 78 17.70 10.42 -4.91
C GLN A 78 17.49 9.08 -5.63
N ASP A 79 18.41 8.12 -5.48
CA ASP A 79 18.31 6.80 -6.12
C ASP A 79 17.81 5.72 -5.15
N VAL A 80 17.68 6.04 -3.86
CA VAL A 80 17.31 5.13 -2.78
C VAL A 80 15.81 5.20 -2.51
N THR A 81 15.17 4.04 -2.38
CA THR A 81 13.81 3.99 -1.84
C THR A 81 13.85 4.22 -0.34
N ILE A 82 13.20 5.27 0.14
CA ILE A 82 13.13 5.60 1.57
C ILE A 82 11.78 5.17 2.13
N LEU A 83 11.80 4.30 3.14
CA LEU A 83 10.61 3.75 3.77
C LEU A 83 10.65 3.92 5.28
N SER A 84 9.53 4.31 5.86
CA SER A 84 9.31 4.18 7.31
C SER A 84 8.47 2.94 7.55
N LEU A 85 9.03 1.94 8.21
CA LEU A 85 8.35 0.78 8.77
C LEU A 85 8.11 0.95 10.29
N HIS A 86 8.62 2.03 10.89
CA HIS A 86 8.36 2.39 12.28
C HIS A 86 6.85 2.59 12.52
N GLY A 87 6.27 1.76 13.39
CA GLY A 87 4.82 1.75 13.67
C GLY A 87 3.94 1.33 12.49
N ARG A 88 4.52 0.68 11.46
CA ARG A 88 3.79 0.26 10.24
C ARG A 88 4.15 -1.19 9.87
N PRO A 89 3.30 -1.89 9.09
CA PRO A 89 3.60 -3.25 8.67
C PRO A 89 4.88 -3.32 7.81
N LEU A 90 5.71 -4.35 8.07
CA LEU A 90 6.92 -4.61 7.27
C LEU A 90 6.59 -4.95 5.82
N ASP A 91 5.40 -5.49 5.55
CA ASP A 91 4.94 -5.87 4.21
C ASP A 91 5.01 -4.72 3.19
N LEU A 92 4.97 -3.47 3.65
CA LEU A 92 5.12 -2.29 2.79
C LEU A 92 6.42 -2.25 1.98
N ILE A 93 7.44 -3.03 2.36
CA ILE A 93 8.69 -3.12 1.59
C ILE A 93 8.53 -3.90 0.28
N ARG A 94 7.56 -4.83 0.20
CA ARG A 94 7.47 -5.83 -0.88
C ARG A 94 7.41 -5.24 -2.29
N PRO A 95 6.66 -4.16 -2.58
CA PRO A 95 6.63 -3.54 -3.91
C PRO A 95 7.97 -2.93 -4.34
N HIS A 96 8.91 -2.75 -3.41
CA HIS A 96 10.19 -2.09 -3.67
C HIS A 96 11.34 -3.10 -3.87
N LEU A 97 11.10 -4.39 -3.70
CA LEU A 97 12.10 -5.45 -3.81
C LEU A 97 12.39 -5.79 -5.27
N HIS A 98 13.24 -5.00 -5.90
CA HIS A 98 13.80 -5.27 -7.23
C HIS A 98 15.33 -5.34 -7.16
N THR A 99 15.93 -6.28 -7.88
CA THR A 99 17.38 -6.50 -7.92
C THR A 99 18.14 -5.20 -8.22
N GLY A 100 19.20 -4.93 -7.46
CA GLY A 100 20.03 -3.73 -7.61
C GLY A 100 19.43 -2.45 -7.04
N ARG A 101 18.18 -2.47 -6.55
CA ARG A 101 17.63 -1.35 -5.79
C ARG A 101 18.26 -1.28 -4.40
N LYS A 102 18.35 -0.05 -3.92
CA LYS A 102 18.80 0.28 -2.57
C LYS A 102 17.61 0.82 -1.79
N ILE A 103 17.40 0.29 -0.58
CA ILE A 103 16.29 0.66 0.29
C ILE A 103 16.87 1.08 1.63
N LEU A 104 16.43 2.23 2.16
CA LEU A 104 16.61 2.56 3.57
C LEU A 104 15.26 2.44 4.26
N ALA A 105 15.17 1.50 5.21
CA ALA A 105 13.96 1.23 5.97
C ALA A 105 14.18 1.55 7.45
N LEU A 106 13.44 2.52 7.99
CA LEU A 106 13.43 2.82 9.42
C LEU A 106 12.52 1.81 10.13
N THR A 107 13.01 1.11 11.16
CA THR A 107 12.22 0.08 11.87
C THR A 107 11.66 0.59 13.21
N SER A 108 10.88 -0.25 13.89
CA SER A 108 10.22 0.11 15.16
C SER A 108 11.11 -0.03 16.39
N ASP A 109 12.00 -1.02 16.39
CA ASP A 109 12.72 -1.53 17.55
C ASP A 109 13.89 -2.42 17.12
N GLY A 110 14.62 -2.99 18.10
CA GLY A 110 15.73 -3.90 17.85
C GLY A 110 15.36 -5.22 17.17
N GLN A 111 14.08 -5.62 17.15
CA GLN A 111 13.62 -6.85 16.50
C GLN A 111 13.38 -6.66 14.99
N GLY A 112 12.99 -5.44 14.60
CA GLY A 112 12.67 -5.09 13.20
C GLY A 112 13.67 -5.58 12.14
N PRO A 113 15.00 -5.47 12.32
CA PRO A 113 15.96 -6.00 11.35
C PRO A 113 15.91 -7.52 11.16
N ALA A 114 15.68 -8.29 12.22
CA ALA A 114 15.56 -9.75 12.13
C ALA A 114 14.27 -10.15 11.40
N ASP A 115 13.16 -9.48 11.70
CA ASP A 115 11.88 -9.72 11.03
C ASP A 115 11.97 -9.34 9.53
N LEU A 116 12.70 -8.27 9.21
CA LEU A 116 12.97 -7.85 7.85
C LEU A 116 13.85 -8.86 7.09
N ALA A 117 14.89 -9.38 7.74
CA ALA A 117 15.73 -10.44 7.18
C ALA A 117 14.91 -11.70 6.88
N TYR A 118 14.05 -12.10 7.82
CA TYR A 118 13.12 -13.22 7.63
C TYR A 118 12.17 -12.98 6.46
N LEU A 119 11.54 -11.80 6.36
CA LEU A 119 10.67 -11.44 5.25
C LEU A 119 11.42 -11.52 3.91
N LEU A 120 12.64 -10.97 3.83
CA LEU A 120 13.47 -11.04 2.63
C LEU A 120 13.76 -12.49 2.24
N GLN A 121 14.14 -13.33 3.20
CA GLN A 121 14.41 -14.75 2.97
C GLN A 121 13.18 -15.49 2.42
N GLN A 122 12.01 -15.32 3.05
CA GLN A 122 10.76 -15.99 2.63
C GLN A 122 10.30 -15.60 1.23
N ASN A 123 10.74 -14.45 0.71
CA ASN A 123 10.32 -13.96 -0.61
C ASN A 123 11.42 -14.12 -1.68
N GLY A 124 12.48 -14.88 -1.38
CA GLY A 124 13.57 -15.17 -2.31
C GLY A 124 14.59 -14.03 -2.46
N PHE A 125 14.66 -13.13 -1.48
CA PHE A 125 15.64 -12.04 -1.40
C PHE A 125 16.70 -12.27 -0.32
N GLY A 126 16.85 -13.50 0.18
CA GLY A 126 17.80 -13.85 1.25
C GLY A 126 19.27 -13.54 0.93
N GLN A 127 19.65 -13.44 -0.36
CA GLN A 127 21.01 -13.04 -0.75
C GLN A 127 21.27 -11.53 -0.64
N SER A 128 20.23 -10.73 -0.35
CA SER A 128 20.38 -9.29 -0.16
C SER A 128 21.32 -8.98 1.00
N LYS A 129 22.14 -7.93 0.84
CA LYS A 129 22.95 -7.42 1.96
C LYS A 129 22.06 -6.53 2.81
N LEU A 130 21.93 -6.89 4.08
CA LEU A 130 21.22 -6.12 5.09
C LEU A 130 22.25 -5.49 6.02
N THR A 131 22.39 -4.17 5.92
CA THR A 131 23.20 -3.36 6.83
C THR A 131 22.29 -2.74 7.87
N VAL A 132 22.52 -3.03 9.15
CA VAL A 132 21.83 -2.42 10.29
C VAL A 132 22.68 -1.24 10.77
N LEU A 133 22.10 -0.05 10.75
CA LEU A 133 22.73 1.20 11.17
C LEU A 133 22.04 1.72 12.42
N GLU A 134 22.75 1.66 13.53
CA GLU A 134 22.20 1.81 14.87
C GLU A 134 22.68 3.11 15.50
N ALA A 135 21.80 3.80 16.25
CA ALA A 135 22.09 5.01 17.01
C ALA A 135 22.93 6.05 16.24
N LEU A 136 22.63 6.23 14.94
CA LEU A 136 23.35 7.10 14.02
C LEU A 136 23.52 8.52 14.57
N GLY A 137 24.76 9.02 14.52
CA GLY A 137 25.16 10.34 15.03
C GLY A 137 25.40 10.41 16.54
N GLY A 138 25.15 9.31 17.28
CA GLY A 138 25.36 9.22 18.72
C GLY A 138 26.65 8.49 19.12
N PRO A 139 27.01 8.51 20.42
CA PRO A 139 28.18 7.80 20.94
C PRO A 139 28.06 6.27 20.87
N SER A 140 26.84 5.75 20.68
CA SER A 140 26.54 4.33 20.54
C SER A 140 26.36 3.90 19.08
N GLU A 141 26.78 4.73 18.11
CA GLU A 141 26.66 4.42 16.69
C GLU A 141 27.34 3.09 16.36
N ARG A 142 26.61 2.18 15.70
CA ARG A 142 27.12 0.89 15.24
C ARG A 142 26.60 0.57 13.86
N VAL A 143 27.46 -0.01 13.01
CA VAL A 143 27.11 -0.42 11.65
C VAL A 143 27.55 -1.86 11.44
N SER A 144 26.59 -2.72 11.14
CA SER A 144 26.80 -4.16 10.98
C SER A 144 26.15 -4.63 9.69
N THR A 145 26.83 -5.46 8.89
CA THR A 145 26.28 -5.98 7.62
C THR A 145 26.31 -7.49 7.60
N GLN A 146 25.19 -8.09 7.24
CA GLN A 146 25.06 -9.53 7.00
C GLN A 146 24.22 -9.78 5.73
N LYS A 147 24.23 -11.00 5.23
CA LYS A 147 23.20 -11.44 4.27
C LYS A 147 21.90 -11.68 5.03
N ALA A 148 20.77 -11.36 4.41
CA ALA A 148 19.46 -11.58 5.04
C ALA A 148 19.23 -13.07 5.40
N ALA A 149 19.71 -14.01 4.57
CA ALA A 149 19.61 -15.45 4.84
C ALA A 149 20.49 -15.95 6.02
N ASP A 150 21.55 -15.21 6.35
CA ASP A 150 22.52 -15.56 7.40
C ASP A 150 22.39 -14.62 8.61
N PHE A 151 21.26 -13.92 8.72
CA PHE A 151 21.09 -12.88 9.72
C PHE A 151 21.06 -13.47 11.13
N ALA A 152 22.00 -13.05 11.96
CA ALA A 152 22.22 -13.56 13.32
C ALA A 152 22.67 -12.46 14.29
N LEU A 153 22.49 -11.18 13.94
CA LEU A 153 22.77 -10.08 14.86
C LEU A 153 21.79 -10.13 16.06
N SER A 154 22.31 -9.87 17.25
CA SER A 154 21.55 -9.73 18.50
C SER A 154 21.81 -8.35 19.12
N ASP A 155 21.04 -8.00 20.15
CA ASP A 155 21.25 -6.79 20.97
C ASP A 155 21.29 -5.50 20.12
N ILE A 156 20.41 -5.46 19.11
CA ILE A 156 20.26 -4.33 18.20
C ILE A 156 19.56 -3.18 18.94
N ASN A 157 20.07 -1.96 18.74
CA ASN A 157 19.48 -0.76 19.29
C ASN A 157 18.09 -0.48 18.67
N ASP A 158 17.12 -0.06 19.49
CA ASP A 158 15.78 0.31 19.01
C ASP A 158 15.82 1.45 17.99
N LEU A 159 16.82 2.32 18.06
CA LEU A 159 17.07 3.35 17.06
C LEU A 159 17.93 2.78 15.93
N ASN A 160 17.29 2.12 14.97
CA ASN A 160 17.98 1.54 13.83
C ASN A 160 17.33 1.85 12.46
N VAL A 161 18.18 1.94 11.44
CA VAL A 161 17.81 2.00 10.03
C VAL A 161 18.44 0.81 9.33
N CYS A 162 17.66 0.09 8.54
CA CYS A 162 18.11 -1.00 7.69
C CYS A 162 18.43 -0.47 6.28
N GLY A 163 19.68 -0.57 5.86
CA GLY A 163 20.09 -0.45 4.47
C GLY A 163 20.04 -1.80 3.78
N ILE A 164 19.25 -1.93 2.71
CA ILE A 164 19.14 -3.16 1.93
C ILE A 164 19.67 -2.93 0.53
N ASP A 165 20.70 -3.69 0.16
CA ASP A 165 21.15 -3.84 -1.23
C ASP A 165 20.50 -5.10 -1.80
N VAL A 166 19.46 -4.92 -2.62
CA VAL A 166 18.51 -5.98 -2.96
C VAL A 166 19.13 -6.93 -3.99
N VAL A 167 19.18 -8.22 -3.64
CA VAL A 167 19.64 -9.31 -4.50
C VAL A 167 18.59 -10.41 -4.54
N THR A 168 18.16 -10.78 -5.74
CA THR A 168 17.19 -11.85 -5.99
C THR A 168 17.87 -13.20 -6.11
N SER A 169 17.25 -14.22 -5.51
CA SER A 169 17.52 -15.63 -5.77
C SER A 169 16.58 -16.17 -6.86
N GLU A 170 16.84 -17.38 -7.33
CA GLU A 170 15.89 -18.12 -8.15
C GLU A 170 14.54 -18.27 -7.40
N GLY A 171 13.43 -18.06 -8.12
CA GLY A 171 12.10 -18.09 -7.53
C GLY A 171 11.71 -16.87 -6.67
N ALA A 172 12.51 -15.80 -6.68
CA ALA A 172 12.16 -14.57 -5.97
C ALA A 172 10.82 -14.01 -6.42
N ARG A 173 10.00 -13.61 -5.45
CA ARG A 173 8.68 -13.01 -5.70
C ARG A 173 8.84 -11.52 -6.00
N ILE A 174 9.17 -11.22 -7.25
CA ILE A 174 9.29 -9.84 -7.75
C ILE A 174 7.92 -9.39 -8.26
N LEU A 175 7.44 -8.24 -7.78
CA LEU A 175 6.18 -7.66 -8.24
C LEU A 175 6.43 -6.76 -9.47
N PRO A 176 5.83 -7.04 -10.64
CA PRO A 176 5.84 -6.11 -11.76
C PRO A 176 5.26 -4.73 -11.41
N LEU A 177 5.76 -3.68 -12.06
CA LEU A 177 5.30 -2.30 -11.83
C LEU A 177 3.99 -1.95 -12.54
N VAL A 178 3.57 -2.76 -13.51
CA VAL A 178 2.39 -2.51 -14.35
C VAL A 178 1.28 -3.46 -13.94
N ALA A 179 0.04 -2.96 -14.02
CA ALA A 179 -1.16 -3.74 -13.83
C ALA A 179 -1.25 -4.98 -14.75
N GLY A 180 -2.06 -5.96 -14.35
CA GLY A 180 -2.12 -7.28 -14.98
C GLY A 180 -1.01 -8.20 -14.50
N LEU A 181 -0.75 -8.18 -13.18
CA LEU A 181 0.14 -9.11 -12.50
C LEU A 181 -0.30 -10.56 -12.78
N ASP A 182 0.60 -11.53 -12.72
CA ASP A 182 0.19 -12.90 -13.01
C ASP A 182 -0.81 -13.44 -11.98
N ASP A 183 -1.78 -14.24 -12.41
CA ASP A 183 -2.86 -14.73 -11.55
C ASP A 183 -2.31 -15.64 -10.43
N HIS A 184 -1.20 -16.36 -10.67
CA HIS A 184 -0.58 -17.24 -9.67
C HIS A 184 0.03 -16.50 -8.48
N LEU A 185 0.22 -15.18 -8.58
CA LEU A 185 0.72 -14.37 -7.46
C LEU A 185 -0.36 -14.14 -6.40
N PHE A 186 -1.63 -14.40 -6.74
CA PHE A 186 -2.78 -14.26 -5.86
C PHE A 186 -3.26 -15.64 -5.42
N GLU A 187 -3.59 -15.76 -4.15
CA GLU A 187 -4.47 -16.83 -3.73
C GLU A 187 -5.86 -16.60 -4.31
N HIS A 188 -6.48 -17.64 -4.88
CA HIS A 188 -7.84 -17.60 -5.39
C HIS A 188 -8.47 -19.00 -5.44
N ASP A 189 -9.80 -19.08 -5.41
CA ASP A 189 -10.58 -20.33 -5.53
C ASP A 189 -10.97 -20.66 -6.99
N GLY A 190 -10.40 -19.92 -7.94
CA GLY A 190 -10.74 -19.97 -9.37
C GLY A 190 -11.52 -18.75 -9.82
N GLN A 191 -12.15 -18.02 -8.89
CA GLN A 191 -12.82 -16.74 -9.16
C GLN A 191 -11.84 -15.59 -8.96
N ILE A 192 -11.09 -15.30 -10.02
CA ILE A 192 -10.19 -14.15 -10.13
C ILE A 192 -10.42 -13.47 -11.47
N THR A 193 -10.47 -12.14 -11.48
CA THR A 193 -10.40 -11.37 -12.72
C THR A 193 -9.07 -11.69 -13.39
N LYS A 194 -9.08 -12.27 -14.60
CA LYS A 194 -7.84 -12.71 -15.26
C LYS A 194 -6.94 -11.53 -15.60
N ARG A 195 -5.62 -11.73 -15.56
CA ARG A 195 -4.63 -10.65 -15.69
C ARG A 195 -4.86 -9.67 -16.84
N GLU A 196 -5.28 -10.13 -18.02
CA GLU A 196 -5.54 -9.26 -19.18
C GLU A 196 -6.79 -8.40 -18.93
N ILE A 197 -7.85 -9.01 -18.38
CA ILE A 197 -9.07 -8.30 -17.98
C ILE A 197 -8.74 -7.30 -16.86
N ARG A 198 -7.88 -7.66 -15.90
CA ARG A 198 -7.44 -6.73 -14.83
C ARG A 198 -6.69 -5.55 -15.37
N ALA A 199 -5.75 -5.76 -16.30
CA ALA A 199 -5.03 -4.66 -16.95
C ALA A 199 -5.99 -3.68 -17.65
N MET A 200 -6.95 -4.19 -18.43
CA MET A 200 -7.96 -3.34 -19.09
C MET A 200 -8.90 -2.65 -18.10
N THR A 201 -9.31 -3.36 -17.04
CA THR A 201 -10.15 -2.81 -15.97
C THR A 201 -9.44 -1.67 -15.25
N LEU A 202 -8.16 -1.83 -14.88
CA LEU A 202 -7.38 -0.77 -14.24
C LEU A 202 -7.09 0.39 -15.20
N SER A 203 -6.90 0.10 -16.49
CA SER A 203 -6.83 1.15 -17.51
C SER A 203 -8.12 1.98 -17.56
N ALA A 204 -9.29 1.35 -17.48
CA ALA A 204 -10.59 2.03 -17.45
C ALA A 204 -10.85 2.77 -16.13
N LEU A 205 -10.41 2.19 -15.00
CA LEU A 205 -10.51 2.82 -13.67
C LEU A 205 -9.58 4.03 -13.51
N ALA A 206 -8.49 4.09 -14.28
CA ALA A 206 -7.54 5.20 -14.35
C ALA A 206 -7.16 5.76 -12.95
N PRO A 207 -6.42 4.99 -12.12
CA PRO A 207 -6.07 5.39 -10.76
C PRO A 207 -5.31 6.73 -10.71
N ARG A 208 -5.65 7.59 -9.74
CA ARG A 208 -4.94 8.87 -9.51
C ARG A 208 -4.61 9.02 -8.03
N ARG A 209 -3.43 9.58 -7.76
CA ARG A 209 -2.87 9.75 -6.42
C ARG A 209 -3.91 10.19 -5.38
N GLY A 210 -4.01 9.45 -4.28
CA GLY A 210 -4.86 9.74 -3.12
C GLY A 210 -6.31 9.25 -3.23
N GLU A 211 -6.72 8.72 -4.37
CA GLU A 211 -8.09 8.31 -4.63
C GLU A 211 -8.49 7.03 -3.86
N LEU A 212 -9.77 6.97 -3.53
CA LEU A 212 -10.44 5.83 -2.90
C LEU A 212 -11.23 5.02 -3.92
N LEU A 213 -11.00 3.71 -3.95
CA LEU A 213 -11.77 2.73 -4.73
C LEU A 213 -12.76 1.96 -3.83
N TRP A 214 -14.00 1.75 -4.29
CA TRP A 214 -14.79 0.60 -3.84
C TRP A 214 -14.65 -0.55 -4.83
N ASP A 215 -14.29 -1.73 -4.34
CA ASP A 215 -14.21 -2.98 -5.10
C ASP A 215 -15.36 -3.90 -4.67
N ILE A 216 -16.45 -3.87 -5.42
CA ILE A 216 -17.70 -4.58 -5.11
C ILE A 216 -17.66 -5.98 -5.72
N GLY A 217 -17.79 -7.00 -4.87
CA GLY A 217 -17.61 -8.40 -5.25
C GLY A 217 -16.13 -8.72 -5.43
N ALA A 218 -15.32 -8.42 -4.41
CA ALA A 218 -13.87 -8.38 -4.52
C ALA A 218 -13.23 -9.74 -4.85
N GLY A 219 -13.84 -10.86 -4.46
CA GLY A 219 -13.31 -12.20 -4.74
C GLY A 219 -11.92 -12.41 -4.11
N SER A 220 -10.87 -12.37 -4.92
CA SER A 220 -9.47 -12.43 -4.44
C SER A 220 -8.88 -11.07 -4.05
N GLY A 221 -9.59 -9.96 -4.30
CA GLY A 221 -9.13 -8.59 -4.05
C GLY A 221 -8.17 -8.06 -5.11
N SER A 222 -8.02 -8.77 -6.21
CA SER A 222 -6.99 -8.51 -7.23
C SER A 222 -7.06 -7.12 -7.88
N ILE A 223 -8.26 -6.53 -8.02
CA ILE A 223 -8.41 -5.16 -8.55
C ILE A 223 -8.02 -4.13 -7.48
N ALA A 224 -8.57 -4.23 -6.26
CA ALA A 224 -8.20 -3.35 -5.15
C ALA A 224 -6.70 -3.37 -4.82
N ILE A 225 -6.07 -4.55 -4.88
CA ILE A 225 -4.63 -4.70 -4.61
C ILE A 225 -3.79 -3.98 -5.65
N GLU A 226 -4.02 -4.22 -6.94
CA GLU A 226 -3.26 -3.54 -8.00
C GLU A 226 -3.57 -2.04 -8.08
N TRP A 227 -4.79 -1.63 -7.72
CA TRP A 227 -5.13 -0.21 -7.52
C TRP A 227 -4.26 0.43 -6.44
N MET A 228 -4.09 -0.23 -5.29
CA MET A 228 -3.27 0.28 -4.18
C MET A 228 -1.77 0.22 -4.47
N LEU A 229 -1.31 -0.68 -5.35
CA LEU A 229 0.09 -0.74 -5.80
C LEU A 229 0.48 0.43 -6.71
N ALA A 230 -0.48 1.12 -7.32
CA ALA A 230 -0.20 2.22 -8.25
C ALA A 230 0.46 3.43 -7.56
N ASP A 231 0.07 3.75 -6.31
CA ASP A 231 0.72 4.78 -5.49
C ASP A 231 0.44 4.54 -3.98
N PRO A 232 1.40 4.75 -3.07
CA PRO A 232 1.20 4.52 -1.63
C PRO A 232 0.08 5.32 -0.95
N SER A 233 -0.41 6.38 -1.59
CA SER A 233 -1.54 7.18 -1.10
C SER A 233 -2.91 6.66 -1.53
N MET A 234 -2.95 5.71 -2.46
CA MET A 234 -4.19 5.09 -2.94
C MET A 234 -4.82 4.25 -1.84
N ARG A 235 -6.14 4.26 -1.78
CA ARG A 235 -6.92 3.48 -0.81
C ARG A 235 -7.99 2.68 -1.54
N ALA A 236 -8.38 1.55 -0.95
CA ALA A 236 -9.50 0.77 -1.43
C ALA A 236 -10.28 0.15 -0.27
N ILE A 237 -11.57 -0.05 -0.50
CA ILE A 237 -12.47 -0.82 0.34
C ILE A 237 -13.00 -1.96 -0.52
N ALA A 238 -12.68 -3.19 -0.16
CA ALA A 238 -13.17 -4.40 -0.79
C ALA A 238 -14.45 -4.86 -0.07
N ILE A 239 -15.51 -5.09 -0.83
CA ILE A 239 -16.80 -5.58 -0.33
C ILE A 239 -16.96 -7.03 -0.79
N GLU A 240 -17.05 -7.95 0.16
CA GLU A 240 -17.11 -9.39 -0.10
C GLU A 240 -17.93 -10.07 0.99
N THR A 241 -18.87 -10.95 0.63
CA THR A 241 -19.76 -11.61 1.59
C THR A 241 -19.22 -12.91 2.15
N SER A 242 -18.40 -13.62 1.37
CA SER A 242 -17.78 -14.85 1.83
C SER A 242 -16.64 -14.53 2.81
N SER A 243 -16.76 -14.99 4.05
CA SER A 243 -15.71 -14.87 5.07
C SER A 243 -14.36 -15.45 4.59
N ASP A 244 -14.40 -16.57 3.87
CA ASP A 244 -13.20 -17.23 3.35
C ASP A 244 -12.51 -16.39 2.27
N ARG A 245 -13.30 -15.76 1.39
CA ARG A 245 -12.77 -14.84 0.37
C ARG A 245 -12.29 -13.54 1.00
N ALA A 246 -13.00 -13.00 1.98
CA ALA A 246 -12.56 -11.82 2.71
C ALA A 246 -11.23 -12.06 3.45
N ALA A 247 -11.05 -13.22 4.10
CA ALA A 247 -9.77 -13.62 4.67
C ALA A 247 -8.66 -13.71 3.61
N ARG A 248 -8.98 -14.27 2.44
CA ARG A 248 -8.06 -14.35 1.29
C ARG A 248 -7.68 -12.98 0.75
N VAL A 249 -8.62 -12.04 0.65
CA VAL A 249 -8.35 -10.64 0.26
C VAL A 249 -7.33 -10.03 1.22
N ARG A 250 -7.51 -10.21 2.54
CA ARG A 250 -6.55 -9.69 3.55
C ARG A 250 -5.18 -10.35 3.40
N HIS A 251 -5.12 -11.66 3.19
CA HIS A 251 -3.86 -12.37 2.99
C HIS A 251 -3.13 -11.89 1.73
N ASN A 252 -3.84 -11.78 0.60
CA ASN A 252 -3.30 -11.22 -0.62
C ASN A 252 -2.82 -9.78 -0.40
N ALA A 253 -3.62 -8.92 0.24
CA ALA A 253 -3.22 -7.53 0.50
C ALA A 253 -1.89 -7.43 1.25
N ALA A 254 -1.70 -8.23 2.30
CA ALA A 254 -0.43 -8.32 3.01
C ALA A 254 0.70 -8.86 2.12
N SER A 255 0.46 -9.94 1.38
CA SER A 255 1.48 -10.57 0.53
C SER A 255 1.94 -9.69 -0.63
N PHE A 256 1.11 -8.78 -1.13
CA PHE A 256 1.48 -7.79 -2.15
C PHE A 256 2.06 -6.49 -1.55
N GLY A 257 2.01 -6.30 -0.24
CA GLY A 257 2.54 -5.10 0.41
C GLY A 257 1.58 -3.91 0.43
N VAL A 258 0.27 -4.18 0.38
CA VAL A 258 -0.81 -3.21 0.55
C VAL A 258 -1.73 -3.57 1.75
N PRO A 259 -1.18 -3.81 2.95
CA PRO A 259 -1.94 -4.29 4.12
C PRO A 259 -3.01 -3.29 4.61
N GLY A 260 -3.01 -2.06 4.09
CA GLY A 260 -4.05 -1.05 4.36
C GLY A 260 -5.36 -1.26 3.60
N LEU A 261 -5.49 -2.31 2.77
CA LEU A 261 -6.76 -2.65 2.10
C LEU A 261 -7.83 -2.95 3.15
N SER A 262 -8.89 -2.12 3.19
CA SER A 262 -10.03 -2.36 4.05
C SER A 262 -10.95 -3.42 3.43
N VAL A 263 -11.46 -4.34 4.25
CA VAL A 263 -12.37 -5.40 3.80
C VAL A 263 -13.64 -5.35 4.64
N VAL A 264 -14.77 -5.17 3.97
CA VAL A 264 -16.12 -5.17 4.56
C VAL A 264 -16.79 -6.50 4.23
N GLU A 265 -17.05 -7.28 5.28
CA GLU A 265 -17.69 -8.60 5.20
C GLU A 265 -19.22 -8.50 5.23
N GLU A 266 -19.78 -7.89 4.19
CA GLU A 266 -21.22 -7.66 4.09
C GLU A 266 -21.66 -7.59 2.62
N GLN A 267 -22.95 -7.81 2.38
CA GLN A 267 -23.53 -7.80 1.04
C GLN A 267 -23.84 -6.36 0.59
N ALA A 268 -23.44 -6.02 -0.63
CA ALA A 268 -23.95 -4.81 -1.28
C ALA A 268 -25.46 -5.01 -1.61
N PRO A 269 -26.31 -3.98 -1.47
CA PRO A 269 -25.97 -2.57 -1.26
C PRO A 269 -25.77 -2.16 0.20
N HIS A 270 -26.14 -2.98 1.19
CA HIS A 270 -26.09 -2.63 2.61
C HIS A 270 -24.68 -2.24 3.08
N ALA A 271 -23.68 -3.01 2.66
CA ALA A 271 -22.26 -2.76 2.93
C ALA A 271 -21.75 -1.37 2.50
N LEU A 272 -22.45 -0.70 1.58
CA LEU A 272 -22.04 0.60 1.04
C LEU A 272 -22.49 1.77 1.96
N ALA A 273 -23.41 1.51 2.88
CA ALA A 273 -23.93 2.53 3.78
C ALA A 273 -22.86 3.00 4.77
N GLY A 274 -22.69 4.33 4.89
CA GLY A 274 -21.73 4.93 5.83
C GLY A 274 -20.26 4.83 5.41
N LEU A 275 -19.94 4.20 4.28
CA LEU A 275 -18.59 4.20 3.74
C LEU A 275 -18.19 5.61 3.26
N PRO A 276 -16.90 5.97 3.34
CA PRO A 276 -16.40 7.20 2.75
C PRO A 276 -16.69 7.24 1.23
N THR A 277 -17.04 8.42 0.73
CA THR A 277 -17.32 8.65 -0.68
C THR A 277 -16.13 8.23 -1.56
N PRO A 278 -16.31 7.30 -2.52
CA PRO A 278 -15.24 6.85 -3.40
C PRO A 278 -15.02 7.81 -4.57
N ASP A 279 -13.79 7.80 -5.09
CA ASP A 279 -13.39 8.43 -6.34
C ASP A 279 -13.64 7.53 -7.54
N ALA A 280 -13.52 6.22 -7.34
CA ALA A 280 -13.78 5.20 -8.33
C ALA A 280 -14.51 4.00 -7.73
N ILE A 281 -15.30 3.31 -8.55
CA ILE A 281 -15.97 2.06 -8.18
C ILE A 281 -15.66 1.02 -9.24
N PHE A 282 -15.30 -0.17 -8.80
CA PHE A 282 -15.30 -1.37 -9.60
C PHE A 282 -16.41 -2.32 -9.14
N ILE A 283 -17.14 -2.90 -10.10
CA ILE A 283 -18.14 -3.94 -9.87
C ILE A 283 -17.70 -5.20 -10.63
N GLY A 284 -17.20 -6.20 -9.89
CA GLY A 284 -16.75 -7.47 -10.45
C GLY A 284 -17.76 -8.61 -10.30
N GLY A 285 -18.53 -8.61 -9.20
CA GLY A 285 -19.55 -9.60 -8.88
C GLY A 285 -20.70 -8.98 -8.07
N GLY A 286 -21.85 -9.65 -8.05
CA GLY A 286 -23.04 -9.19 -7.29
C GLY A 286 -23.70 -7.91 -7.83
N GLY A 287 -23.19 -7.31 -8.91
CA GLY A 287 -23.76 -6.10 -9.51
C GLY A 287 -25.18 -6.26 -10.06
N SER A 288 -25.60 -7.50 -10.29
CA SER A 288 -26.95 -7.85 -10.71
C SER A 288 -27.96 -7.96 -9.56
N ASP A 289 -27.47 -7.94 -8.32
CA ASP A 289 -28.33 -7.98 -7.15
C ASP A 289 -29.09 -6.65 -7.02
N ALA A 290 -30.35 -6.73 -6.61
CA ALA A 290 -31.25 -5.60 -6.61
C ALA A 290 -30.69 -4.40 -5.81
N GLY A 291 -30.58 -3.24 -6.46
CA GLY A 291 -30.16 -1.98 -5.84
C GLY A 291 -28.65 -1.79 -5.71
N VAL A 292 -27.81 -2.76 -6.08
CA VAL A 292 -26.34 -2.62 -6.00
C VAL A 292 -25.84 -1.54 -6.95
N MET A 293 -26.26 -1.57 -8.22
CA MET A 293 -25.85 -0.58 -9.22
C MET A 293 -26.28 0.84 -8.81
N GLU A 294 -27.52 1.00 -8.34
CA GLU A 294 -28.08 2.27 -7.89
C GLU A 294 -27.34 2.80 -6.66
N ALA A 295 -27.06 1.94 -5.68
CA ALA A 295 -26.32 2.32 -4.48
C ALA A 295 -24.87 2.71 -4.80
N ALA A 296 -24.20 1.95 -5.68
CA ALA A 296 -22.85 2.27 -6.15
C ALA A 296 -22.82 3.63 -6.86
N ILE A 297 -23.70 3.85 -7.85
CA ILE A 297 -23.80 5.13 -8.56
C ILE A 297 -24.16 6.26 -7.59
N GLY A 298 -25.04 6.00 -6.61
CA GLY A 298 -25.43 6.94 -5.57
C GLY A 298 -24.24 7.38 -4.71
N GLY A 299 -23.42 6.42 -4.26
CA GLY A 299 -22.24 6.65 -3.43
C GLY A 299 -21.10 7.35 -4.14
N LEU A 300 -20.94 7.16 -5.46
CA LEU A 300 -19.87 7.75 -6.25
C LEU A 300 -19.90 9.29 -6.25
N ARG A 301 -18.75 9.95 -6.10
CA ARG A 301 -18.70 11.43 -6.21
C ARG A 301 -18.92 11.91 -7.64
N LYS A 302 -19.27 13.19 -7.79
CA LYS A 302 -19.23 13.90 -9.08
C LYS A 302 -17.83 13.84 -9.70
N GLY A 303 -17.74 13.55 -11.00
CA GLY A 303 -16.50 13.30 -11.73
C GLY A 303 -15.78 12.00 -11.34
N GLY A 304 -16.41 11.16 -10.50
CA GLY A 304 -15.93 9.84 -10.15
C GLY A 304 -16.20 8.83 -11.28
N ARG A 305 -15.50 7.70 -11.25
CA ARG A 305 -15.51 6.71 -12.35
C ARG A 305 -16.08 5.38 -11.89
N LEU A 306 -16.97 4.79 -12.65
CA LEU A 306 -17.51 3.45 -12.40
C LEU A 306 -17.09 2.54 -13.55
N VAL A 307 -16.48 1.40 -13.22
CA VAL A 307 -16.20 0.33 -14.16
C VAL A 307 -16.88 -0.94 -13.68
N ALA A 308 -17.61 -1.61 -14.54
CA ALA A 308 -18.29 -2.85 -14.22
C ALA A 308 -18.04 -3.90 -15.30
N ASN A 309 -17.73 -5.13 -14.87
CA ASN A 309 -17.48 -6.25 -15.77
C ASN A 309 -18.61 -7.30 -15.62
N ALA A 310 -19.07 -7.83 -16.74
CA ALA A 310 -20.09 -8.87 -16.81
C ALA A 310 -19.57 -10.09 -17.58
N VAL A 311 -19.80 -11.28 -17.01
CA VAL A 311 -19.63 -12.58 -17.69
C VAL A 311 -20.95 -13.34 -17.83
N THR A 312 -21.97 -12.96 -17.05
CA THR A 312 -23.31 -13.52 -17.11
C THR A 312 -24.22 -12.64 -17.96
N THR A 313 -25.22 -13.25 -18.59
CA THR A 313 -26.20 -12.56 -19.43
C THR A 313 -27.05 -11.56 -18.64
N GLU A 314 -27.34 -11.85 -17.37
CA GLU A 314 -28.11 -11.00 -16.46
C GLU A 314 -27.36 -9.69 -16.16
N MET A 315 -26.07 -9.80 -15.81
CA MET A 315 -25.24 -8.62 -15.57
C MET A 315 -24.99 -7.86 -16.88
N GLU A 316 -24.81 -8.55 -18.01
CA GLU A 316 -24.67 -7.92 -19.32
C GLU A 316 -25.91 -7.10 -19.71
N ALA A 317 -27.12 -7.60 -19.45
CA ALA A 317 -28.35 -6.86 -19.68
C ALA A 317 -28.41 -5.56 -18.86
N ILE A 318 -27.95 -5.60 -17.61
CA ILE A 318 -27.85 -4.40 -16.75
C ILE A 318 -26.84 -3.40 -17.34
N LEU A 319 -25.66 -3.85 -17.73
CA LEU A 319 -24.63 -2.97 -18.32
C LEU A 319 -25.11 -2.32 -19.62
N LEU A 320 -25.82 -3.07 -20.48
CA LEU A 320 -26.44 -2.53 -21.69
C LEU A 320 -27.49 -1.46 -21.36
N ALA A 321 -28.33 -1.69 -20.35
CA ALA A 321 -29.34 -0.73 -19.92
C ALA A 321 -28.73 0.53 -19.30
N GLU A 322 -27.69 0.39 -18.48
CA GLU A 322 -26.95 1.53 -17.91
C GLU A 322 -26.26 2.35 -19.01
N HIS A 323 -25.60 1.69 -19.96
CA HIS A 323 -24.99 2.36 -21.11
C HIS A 323 -26.02 3.10 -21.96
N ALA A 324 -27.18 2.48 -22.26
CA ALA A 324 -28.25 3.15 -23.00
C ALA A 324 -28.80 4.39 -22.27
N ARG A 325 -28.83 4.35 -20.93
CA ARG A 325 -29.39 5.44 -20.11
C ARG A 325 -28.40 6.57 -19.85
N ARG A 326 -27.12 6.25 -19.66
CA ARG A 326 -26.09 7.16 -19.15
C ARG A 326 -24.91 7.38 -20.09
N GLY A 327 -24.84 6.67 -21.20
CA GLY A 327 -23.69 6.65 -22.09
C GLY A 327 -22.48 5.97 -21.45
N GLY A 328 -21.31 6.59 -21.61
CA GLY A 328 -20.03 5.99 -21.26
C GLY A 328 -19.48 5.13 -22.40
N SER A 329 -18.58 4.20 -22.07
CA SER A 329 -17.97 3.25 -22.99
C SER A 329 -18.43 1.84 -22.64
N LEU A 330 -18.89 1.09 -23.64
CA LEU A 330 -19.23 -0.32 -23.52
C LEU A 330 -18.39 -1.11 -24.51
N ILE A 331 -17.58 -2.03 -24.02
CA ILE A 331 -16.73 -2.90 -24.84
C ILE A 331 -16.99 -4.36 -24.52
N ARG A 332 -16.78 -5.22 -25.51
CA ARG A 332 -16.78 -6.67 -25.33
C ARG A 332 -15.39 -7.20 -25.62
N ILE A 333 -14.90 -8.04 -24.72
CA ILE A 333 -13.53 -8.48 -24.67
C ILE A 333 -13.49 -10.00 -24.80
N ASP A 334 -12.95 -10.47 -25.93
CA ASP A 334 -12.74 -11.89 -26.22
C ASP A 334 -11.24 -12.22 -26.14
N ILE A 335 -10.89 -13.19 -25.30
CA ILE A 335 -9.50 -13.63 -25.11
C ILE A 335 -9.44 -15.14 -25.24
N ALA A 336 -8.47 -15.64 -26.01
CA ALA A 336 -8.15 -17.05 -26.09
C ALA A 336 -6.68 -17.28 -25.72
N ARG A 337 -6.42 -18.37 -24.99
CA ARG A 337 -5.05 -18.79 -24.63
C ARG A 337 -4.73 -20.11 -25.30
N ALA A 338 -3.47 -20.24 -25.74
CA ALA A 338 -2.94 -21.50 -26.20
C ALA A 338 -3.01 -22.54 -25.06
N ALA A 339 -3.58 -23.70 -25.35
CA ALA A 339 -3.66 -24.82 -24.42
C ALA A 339 -3.35 -26.15 -25.16
N PRO A 340 -2.81 -27.16 -24.45
CA PRO A 340 -2.59 -28.47 -25.05
C PRO A 340 -3.90 -29.12 -25.53
N ILE A 341 -3.86 -29.71 -26.73
CA ILE A 341 -4.89 -30.57 -27.31
C ILE A 341 -4.20 -31.86 -27.75
N GLY A 342 -4.20 -32.87 -26.88
CA GLY A 342 -3.37 -34.06 -27.06
C GLY A 342 -1.89 -33.69 -27.09
N LYS A 343 -1.20 -33.97 -28.20
CA LYS A 343 0.21 -33.60 -28.42
C LYS A 343 0.39 -32.24 -29.12
N MET A 344 -0.70 -31.60 -29.53
CA MET A 344 -0.69 -30.33 -30.27
C MET A 344 -1.14 -29.18 -29.36
N THR A 345 -1.15 -27.96 -29.91
CA THR A 345 -1.62 -26.75 -29.23
C THR A 345 -2.78 -26.15 -29.99
N GLY A 346 -3.82 -25.72 -29.29
CA GLY A 346 -4.92 -24.96 -29.88
C GLY A 346 -5.40 -23.83 -28.99
N TRP A 347 -6.26 -22.98 -29.54
CA TRP A 347 -6.84 -21.85 -28.81
C TRP A 347 -7.99 -22.33 -27.94
N ARG A 348 -7.89 -22.08 -26.63
CA ARG A 348 -8.99 -22.22 -25.69
C ARG A 348 -9.56 -20.84 -25.39
N PRO A 349 -10.74 -20.47 -25.92
CA PRO A 349 -11.38 -19.21 -25.61
C PRO A 349 -11.83 -19.19 -24.14
N ALA A 350 -11.67 -18.03 -23.49
CA ALA A 350 -12.31 -17.74 -22.21
C ALA A 350 -13.76 -17.29 -22.45
N MET A 351 -14.56 -17.24 -21.38
CA MET A 351 -15.86 -16.56 -21.46
C MET A 351 -15.63 -15.08 -21.80
N PRO A 352 -16.36 -14.53 -22.77
CA PRO A 352 -16.29 -13.10 -23.09
C PRO A 352 -16.62 -12.25 -21.87
N VAL A 353 -15.95 -11.09 -21.76
CA VAL A 353 -16.25 -10.10 -20.72
C VAL A 353 -16.82 -8.85 -21.37
N THR A 354 -18.01 -8.44 -20.96
CA THR A 354 -18.57 -7.12 -21.32
C THR A 354 -18.18 -6.14 -20.22
N GLN A 355 -17.48 -5.06 -20.58
CA GLN A 355 -17.05 -4.02 -19.66
C GLN A 355 -17.76 -2.71 -19.98
N TRP A 356 -18.41 -2.14 -18.98
CA TRP A 356 -18.95 -0.78 -19.03
C TRP A 356 -18.10 0.15 -18.18
N SER A 357 -17.77 1.31 -18.72
CA SER A 357 -17.04 2.38 -18.02
C SER A 357 -17.80 3.70 -18.18
N TRP A 358 -18.01 4.40 -17.07
CA TRP A 358 -18.78 5.63 -17.04
C TRP A 358 -18.21 6.62 -16.01
N VAL A 359 -18.38 7.92 -16.29
CA VAL A 359 -17.99 9.01 -15.39
C VAL A 359 -19.25 9.70 -14.90
N LYS A 360 -19.39 9.86 -13.58
CA LYS A 360 -20.55 10.53 -12.99
C LYS A 360 -20.50 12.02 -13.27
N GLU A 361 -21.54 12.53 -13.91
CA GLU A 361 -21.65 13.93 -14.31
C GLU A 361 -21.86 14.91 -13.17
#